data_AF-A0A1H1GBK1-F1
#
_entry.id   AF-A0A1H1GBK1-F1
#
_cell.length_a   1.000
_cell.length_b   1.000
_cell.length_c   1.000
_cell.angle_alpha   90.00
_cell.angle_beta   90.00
_cell.angle_gamma   90.00
#
_symmetry.space_group_name_H-M   'P 1'
#
loop_
_entity.id
_entity.type
_entity.pdbx_description
1 polymer ?
#
loop_
_entity_poly.entity_id
_entity_poly.type
_entity_poly.pdbx_seq_one_letter_code
_entity_poly.pdbx_strand_id
1 'polypeptide(L)'
;MSEFIASIVGVVAGSAATTLGHIVINHFQTAPTRELDKKRKEILLEMLHNPGPNGWRNMATMSNVIGATREDTARLLIEIGARASETGNDTWALIEVKPLPNA
;
A
#
# COMPACT_ATOMS: atom_id res chain seq x y z
N MET A 1 50.84 -15.31 7.43
CA MET A 1 49.99 -14.44 8.29
C MET A 1 49.35 -13.27 7.53
N SER A 2 49.99 -12.70 6.50
CA SER A 2 49.45 -11.59 5.70
C SER A 2 48.20 -11.94 4.87
N GLU A 3 48.13 -13.15 4.30
CA GLU A 3 47.01 -13.56 3.44
C GLU A 3 45.68 -13.78 4.19
N PHE A 4 45.74 -14.15 5.48
CA PHE A 4 44.56 -14.36 6.32
C PHE A 4 43.90 -13.04 6.75
N ILE A 5 44.67 -11.97 6.86
CA ILE A 5 44.15 -10.63 7.21
C ILE A 5 43.51 -9.97 5.98
N ALA A 6 44.11 -10.16 4.80
CA ALA A 6 43.56 -9.64 3.55
C ALA A 6 42.19 -10.25 3.20
N SER A 7 41.98 -11.54 3.49
CA SER A 7 40.69 -12.21 3.25
C SER A 7 39.59 -11.75 4.21
N ILE A 8 39.89 -11.52 5.49
CA ILE A 8 38.92 -11.01 6.47
C ILE A 8 38.48 -9.59 6.13
N VAL A 9 39.42 -8.71 5.74
CA VAL A 9 39.10 -7.33 5.34
C VAL A 9 38.24 -7.30 4.07
N GLY A 10 38.51 -8.18 3.10
CA GLY A 10 37.67 -8.33 1.90
C GLY A 10 36.23 -8.77 2.19
N VAL A 11 36.04 -9.69 3.15
CA VAL A 11 34.71 -10.18 3.55
C VAL A 11 33.90 -9.10 4.29
N VAL A 12 34.53 -8.31 5.15
CA VAL A 12 33.85 -7.22 5.88
C VAL A 12 33.46 -6.08 4.94
N ALA A 13 34.34 -5.71 4.00
CA ALA A 13 34.02 -4.67 3.00
C ALA A 13 32.94 -5.13 2.01
N GLY A 14 32.99 -6.39 1.56
CA GLY A 14 31.99 -6.95 0.64
C GLY A 14 30.60 -7.09 1.25
N SER A 15 30.51 -7.53 2.51
CA SER A 15 29.23 -7.66 3.22
C SER A 15 28.57 -6.31 3.49
N ALA A 16 29.32 -5.30 3.94
CA ALA A 16 28.81 -3.95 4.15
C ALA A 16 28.30 -3.31 2.83
N ALA A 17 29.02 -3.50 1.73
CA ALA A 17 28.60 -3.01 0.42
C ALA A 17 27.32 -3.69 -0.08
N THR A 18 27.14 -4.98 0.19
CA THR A 18 25.94 -5.73 -0.22
C THR A 18 24.72 -5.30 0.59
N THR A 19 24.85 -5.11 1.91
CA THR A 19 23.75 -4.63 2.75
C THR A 19 23.34 -3.21 2.37
N LEU A 20 24.30 -2.30 2.15
CA LEU A 20 24.00 -0.94 1.70
C LEU A 20 23.39 -0.91 0.30
N GLY A 21 23.88 -1.75 -0.62
CA GLY A 21 23.32 -1.89 -1.96
C GLY A 21 21.87 -2.33 -1.95
N HIS A 22 21.50 -3.31 -1.12
CA HIS A 22 20.13 -3.77 -0.97
C HIS A 22 19.18 -2.70 -0.40
N ILE A 23 19.63 -1.91 0.57
CA ILE A 23 18.82 -0.84 1.16
C ILE A 23 18.55 0.25 0.12
N VAL A 24 19.57 0.67 -0.61
CA VAL A 24 19.46 1.71 -1.65
C VAL A 24 18.54 1.24 -2.78
N ILE A 25 18.75 0.02 -3.29
CA ILE A 25 17.92 -0.54 -4.37
C ILE A 25 16.47 -0.68 -3.93
N ASN A 26 16.21 -1.20 -2.72
CA ASN A 26 14.84 -1.34 -2.22
C ASN A 26 14.15 0.02 -2.01
N HIS A 27 14.89 1.05 -1.60
CA HIS A 27 14.35 2.40 -1.47
C HIS A 27 13.96 2.99 -2.84
N PHE A 28 14.81 2.82 -3.86
CA PHE A 28 14.51 3.29 -5.22
C PHE A 28 13.42 2.49 -5.92
N GLN A 29 13.29 1.19 -5.64
CA GLN A 29 12.24 0.34 -6.22
C GLN A 29 10.87 0.57 -5.56
N THR A 30 10.83 0.99 -4.29
CA THR A 30 9.57 1.27 -3.57
C THR A 30 9.06 2.70 -3.70
N ALA A 31 9.90 3.64 -4.17
CA ALA A 31 9.48 5.03 -4.38
C ALA A 31 8.40 5.19 -5.50
N PRO A 32 8.52 4.54 -6.67
CA PRO A 32 7.51 4.64 -7.73
C PRO A 32 6.15 4.07 -7.32
N THR A 33 6.15 2.96 -6.57
CA THR A 33 4.92 2.33 -6.07
C THR A 33 4.22 3.19 -5.02
N ARG A 34 4.99 3.88 -4.16
CA ARG A 34 4.42 4.84 -3.18
C ARG A 34 3.72 6.03 -3.83
N GLU A 35 4.31 6.60 -4.88
CA GLU A 35 3.68 7.72 -5.61
C GLU A 35 2.40 7.29 -6.35
N LEU A 36 2.41 6.09 -6.95
CA LEU A 36 1.21 5.54 -7.59
C LEU A 36 0.10 5.27 -6.56
N ASP A 37 0.43 4.66 -5.44
CA ASP A 37 -0.52 4.38 -4.37
C ASP A 37 -1.09 5.66 -3.77
N LYS A 38 -0.29 6.72 -3.65
CA LYS A 38 -0.78 8.04 -3.22
C LYS A 38 -1.87 8.56 -4.16
N LYS A 39 -1.62 8.58 -5.47
CA LYS A 39 -2.61 9.03 -6.47
C LYS A 39 -3.87 8.18 -6.45
N ARG A 40 -3.73 6.85 -6.33
CA ARG A 40 -4.88 5.95 -6.21
C ARG A 40 -5.70 6.22 -4.95
N LYS A 41 -5.05 6.49 -3.81
CA LYS A 41 -5.73 6.86 -2.57
C LYS A 41 -6.49 8.18 -2.67
N GLU A 42 -5.93 9.18 -3.34
CA GLU A 42 -6.61 10.45 -3.60
C GLU A 42 -7.91 10.24 -4.40
N ILE A 43 -7.87 9.42 -5.46
CA ILE A 43 -9.05 9.06 -6.25
C ILE A 43 -10.08 8.30 -5.40
N LEU A 44 -9.64 7.31 -4.61
CA LEU A 44 -10.54 6.56 -3.73
C LEU A 44 -11.22 7.47 -2.71
N LEU A 45 -10.49 8.39 -2.07
CA LEU A 45 -11.04 9.39 -1.15
C LEU A 45 -12.13 10.22 -1.82
N GLU A 46 -11.88 10.72 -3.04
CA GLU A 46 -12.88 11.49 -3.79
C GLU A 46 -14.15 10.67 -4.10
N MET A 47 -13.97 9.41 -4.51
CA MET A 47 -15.08 8.48 -4.77
C MET A 47 -15.91 8.19 -3.51
N LEU A 48 -15.26 8.11 -2.34
CA LEU A 48 -15.90 7.78 -1.07
C LEU A 48 -16.52 8.99 -0.35
N HIS A 49 -15.99 10.21 -0.54
CA HIS A 49 -16.62 11.45 -0.08
C HIS A 49 -17.88 11.81 -0.87
N ASN A 50 -17.95 11.36 -2.12
CA ASN A 50 -19.13 11.51 -2.97
C ASN A 50 -19.77 10.14 -3.25
N PRO A 51 -20.22 9.38 -2.23
CA PRO A 51 -20.73 8.05 -2.46
C PRO A 51 -22.08 8.12 -3.20
N GLY A 52 -22.49 7.01 -3.82
CA GLY A 52 -23.84 6.88 -4.37
C GLY A 52 -24.93 7.00 -3.29
N PRO A 53 -26.22 6.90 -3.65
CA PRO A 53 -27.35 7.22 -2.77
C PRO A 53 -27.38 6.48 -1.41
N ASN A 54 -26.72 5.32 -1.30
CA ASN A 54 -26.70 4.51 -0.07
C ASN A 54 -25.47 4.76 0.83
N GLY A 55 -24.56 5.66 0.44
CA GLY A 55 -23.32 5.95 1.17
C GLY A 55 -22.22 4.89 1.00
N TRP A 56 -22.42 3.93 0.10
CA TRP A 56 -21.52 2.80 -0.16
C TRP A 56 -21.02 2.81 -1.61
N ARG A 57 -19.78 2.38 -1.84
CA ARG A 57 -19.17 2.21 -3.17
C ARG A 57 -18.81 0.76 -3.42
N ASN A 58 -19.01 0.27 -4.65
CA ASN A 58 -18.71 -1.11 -5.02
C ASN A 58 -17.20 -1.32 -5.25
N MET A 59 -16.65 -2.41 -4.71
CA MET A 59 -15.24 -2.78 -4.82
C MET A 59 -14.77 -2.93 -6.27
N ALA A 60 -15.55 -3.59 -7.14
CA ALA A 60 -15.18 -3.77 -8.54
C ALA A 60 -15.13 -2.42 -9.28
N THR A 61 -16.05 -1.51 -9.00
CA THR A 61 -16.01 -0.15 -9.56
C THR A 61 -14.74 0.58 -9.14
N MET A 62 -14.41 0.59 -7.85
CA MET A 62 -13.20 1.26 -7.35
C MET A 62 -11.94 0.66 -7.96
N SER A 63 -11.81 -0.67 -7.95
CA SER A 63 -10.66 -1.39 -8.52
C SER A 63 -10.45 -1.06 -9.99
N ASN A 64 -11.54 -1.01 -10.77
CA ASN A 64 -11.50 -0.63 -12.19
C ASN A 64 -11.06 0.83 -12.38
N VAL A 65 -11.58 1.77 -11.57
CA VAL A 65 -11.25 3.20 -11.69
C VAL A 65 -9.78 3.47 -11.41
N ILE A 66 -9.20 2.82 -10.38
CA ILE A 66 -7.79 3.03 -10.03
C ILE A 66 -6.82 2.08 -10.77
N GLY A 67 -7.36 1.20 -11.63
CA GLY A 67 -6.60 0.20 -12.38
C GLY A 67 -5.77 -0.70 -11.48
N ALA A 68 -6.38 -1.24 -10.42
CA ALA A 68 -5.71 -2.09 -9.42
C ALA A 68 -6.50 -3.39 -9.18
N THR A 69 -5.84 -4.37 -8.57
CA THR A 69 -6.50 -5.59 -8.13
C THR A 69 -7.49 -5.30 -6.99
N ARG A 70 -8.40 -6.24 -6.73
CA ARG A 70 -9.30 -6.14 -5.59
C ARG A 70 -8.52 -6.06 -4.27
N GLU A 71 -7.46 -6.86 -4.15
CA GLU A 71 -6.61 -6.96 -2.97
C GLU A 71 -5.83 -5.66 -2.74
N ASP A 72 -5.24 -5.08 -3.79
CA ASP A 72 -4.56 -3.80 -3.72
C ASP A 72 -5.54 -2.68 -3.36
N THR A 73 -6.72 -2.68 -3.97
CA THR A 73 -7.77 -1.70 -3.69
C THR A 73 -8.21 -1.79 -2.22
N ALA A 74 -8.44 -3.00 -1.70
CA ALA A 74 -8.79 -3.22 -0.30
C ALA A 74 -7.70 -2.72 0.66
N ARG A 75 -6.42 -3.00 0.36
CA ARG A 75 -5.29 -2.47 1.14
C ARG A 75 -5.31 -0.94 1.18
N LEU A 76 -5.43 -0.29 0.02
CA LEU A 76 -5.44 1.18 -0.08
C LEU A 76 -6.65 1.79 0.64
N LEU A 77 -7.82 1.14 0.56
CA LEU A 77 -9.03 1.55 1.27
C LEU A 77 -8.83 1.52 2.79
N ILE A 78 -8.22 0.46 3.33
CA ILE A 78 -7.89 0.37 4.75
C ILE A 78 -6.91 1.49 5.15
N GLU A 79 -5.90 1.76 4.33
CA GLU A 79 -4.92 2.83 4.60
C GLU A 79 -5.57 4.23 4.68
N ILE A 80 -6.68 4.48 3.98
CA ILE A 80 -7.41 5.75 4.04
C ILE A 80 -8.57 5.75 5.04
N GLY A 81 -8.67 4.75 5.92
CA GLY A 81 -9.71 4.71 6.96
C GLY A 81 -11.10 4.32 6.42
N ALA A 82 -11.16 3.57 5.32
CA ALA A 82 -12.39 2.95 4.84
C ALA A 82 -12.58 1.54 5.39
N ARG A 83 -13.83 1.06 5.37
CA ARG A 83 -14.21 -0.32 5.74
C ARG A 83 -15.14 -0.96 4.72
N ALA A 84 -15.12 -2.29 4.67
CA ALA A 84 -16.10 -3.10 3.96
C ALA A 84 -17.43 -3.16 4.72
N SER A 85 -18.55 -3.32 4.02
CA SER A 85 -19.85 -3.62 4.62
C SER A 85 -19.88 -5.03 5.21
N GLU A 86 -20.50 -5.19 6.38
CA GLU A 86 -20.72 -6.49 7.04
C GLU A 86 -21.79 -7.35 6.34
N THR A 87 -22.58 -6.75 5.45
CA THR A 87 -23.72 -7.43 4.81
C THR A 87 -23.34 -8.28 3.59
N GLY A 88 -22.05 -8.45 3.30
CA GLY A 88 -21.57 -9.30 2.21
C GLY A 88 -21.66 -8.73 0.80
N ASN A 89 -22.10 -7.48 0.61
CA ASN A 89 -22.30 -6.86 -0.71
C ASN A 89 -21.01 -6.38 -1.41
N ASP A 90 -19.83 -6.70 -0.87
CA ASP A 90 -18.51 -6.21 -1.31
C ASP A 90 -18.47 -4.70 -1.61
N THR A 91 -19.11 -3.93 -0.73
CA THR A 91 -19.15 -2.48 -0.79
C THR A 91 -18.35 -1.87 0.34
N TRP A 92 -17.76 -0.70 0.09
CA TRP A 92 -16.92 0.01 1.03
C TRP A 92 -17.36 1.46 1.22
N ALA A 93 -17.05 2.01 2.38
CA ALA A 93 -17.32 3.39 2.77
C ALA A 93 -16.24 3.87 3.75
N LEU A 94 -16.05 5.18 3.86
CA LEU A 94 -15.24 5.75 4.93
C LEU A 94 -15.89 5.44 6.29
N ILE A 95 -15.06 5.13 7.29
CA ILE A 95 -15.55 4.83 8.66
C ILE A 95 -16.32 6.02 9.23
N GLU A 96 -15.92 7.27 8.94
CA GLU A 96 -16.65 8.48 9.34
C GLU A 96 -18.07 8.58 8.74
N VAL A 97 -18.30 8.00 7.55
CA VAL A 97 -19.62 7.98 6.89
C VAL A 97 -20.44 6.77 7.34
N LYS A 98 -19.79 5.62 7.53
CA LYS A 98 -20.40 4.34 7.96
C LYS A 98 -19.58 3.75 9.11
N PRO A 99 -19.82 4.18 10.36
CA PRO A 99 -19.08 3.69 11.52
C PRO A 99 -19.33 2.20 11.76
N LEU A 100 -18.39 1.56 12.45
CA LEU A 100 -18.59 0.19 12.92
C LEU A 100 -19.73 0.16 13.94
N PRO A 101 -20.57 -0.89 13.96
CA PRO A 101 -21.53 -1.07 15.03
C PRO A 101 -20.77 -1.15 16.36
N ASN A 102 -21.02 -0.21 17.28
CA ASN A 102 -20.38 -0.06 18.59
C ASN A 102 -18.97 0.57 18.63
N ALA A 103 -18.63 1.44 17.66
CA ALA A 103 -17.45 2.32 17.76
C ALA A 103 -17.63 3.45 18.78
#